data_AF-A0A956NXR7-F1
#
_entry.id   AF-A0A956NXR7-F1
#
_cell.length_a   1.000
_cell.length_b   1.000
_cell.length_c   1.000
_cell.angle_alpha   90.00
_cell.angle_beta   90.00
_cell.angle_gamma   90.00
#
_symmetry.space_group_name_H-M   'P 1'
#
loop_
_entity.id
_entity.type
_entity.pdbx_description
1 polymer ?
#
loop_
_entity_poly.entity_id
_entity_poly.type
_entity_poly.pdbx_seq_one_letter_code
_entity_poly.pdbx_strand_id
1 'polypeptide(L)'
;MAAIDGNKALNQKGYILFESLLAFLILTLCISFYLPLTTTLLVAIKKEKIEVDLARIGYEQSQKIALNQDVDSTWQTGKTHYIITLSEINQRKGIHIYYEGKTKEIDILSNQIITP
;
A
#
# COMPACT_ATOMS: atom_id res chain seq x y z
N MET A 1 6.27 32.15 -65.23
CA MET A 1 6.12 32.41 -63.78
C MET A 1 5.65 31.13 -63.09
N ALA A 2 6.58 30.23 -62.78
CA ALA A 2 6.28 28.95 -62.13
C ALA A 2 7.41 28.65 -61.15
N ALA A 3 7.45 29.39 -60.04
CA ALA A 3 8.48 29.20 -59.00
C ALA A 3 8.09 29.75 -57.61
N ILE A 4 6.79 29.94 -57.30
CA ILE A 4 6.37 30.46 -55.99
C ILE A 4 5.44 29.50 -55.22
N ASP A 5 4.95 28.42 -55.84
CA ASP A 5 4.02 27.49 -55.15
C ASP A 5 4.69 26.32 -54.40
N GLY A 6 5.97 26.06 -54.63
CA GLY A 6 6.68 24.93 -53.98
C GLY A 6 7.00 25.14 -52.50
N ASN A 7 7.01 26.38 -52.01
CA ASN A 7 7.54 26.70 -50.67
C ASN A 7 6.48 26.68 -49.56
N LYS A 8 5.20 26.89 -49.88
CA LYS A 8 4.10 26.89 -48.89
C LYS A 8 3.77 25.49 -48.35
N ALA A 9 3.74 24.48 -49.23
CA ALA A 9 3.42 23.11 -48.86
C ALA A 9 4.51 22.43 -48.02
N LEU A 10 5.78 22.82 -48.22
CA LEU A 10 6.91 22.32 -47.42
C LEU A 10 6.90 22.90 -46.00
N ASN A 11 6.59 24.19 -45.86
CA ASN A 11 6.51 24.89 -44.57
C ASN A 11 5.38 24.34 -43.67
N GLN A 12 4.23 23.97 -44.25
CA GLN A 12 3.13 23.34 -43.52
C GLN A 12 3.46 21.94 -43.01
N LYS A 13 4.16 21.12 -43.81
CA LYS A 13 4.56 19.76 -43.38
C LYS A 13 5.58 19.79 -42.24
N GLY A 14 6.54 20.72 -42.29
CA GLY A 14 7.50 20.93 -41.20
C GLY A 14 6.83 21.40 -39.91
N TYR A 15 5.80 22.25 -40.04
CA TYR A 15 5.01 22.72 -38.91
C TYR A 15 4.21 21.59 -38.24
N ILE A 16 3.53 20.75 -39.02
CA ILE A 16 2.80 19.57 -38.51
C ILE A 16 3.75 18.59 -37.81
N LEU A 17 4.95 18.38 -38.37
CA LEU A 17 5.96 17.51 -37.78
C LEU A 17 6.46 18.05 -36.43
N PHE A 18 6.68 19.37 -36.33
CA PHE A 18 7.09 20.01 -35.08
C PHE A 18 5.98 19.98 -34.03
N GLU A 19 4.73 20.26 -34.39
CA GLU A 19 3.57 20.13 -33.49
C GLU A 19 3.41 18.69 -32.99
N SER A 20 3.59 17.70 -33.86
CA SER A 20 3.51 16.29 -33.50
C SER A 20 4.62 15.89 -32.53
N LEU A 21 5.85 16.37 -32.75
CA LEU A 21 6.99 16.16 -31.83
C LEU A 21 6.74 16.82 -30.47
N LEU A 22 6.21 18.05 -30.47
CA LEU A 22 5.89 18.77 -29.24
C LEU A 22 4.79 18.05 -28.46
N ALA A 23 3.72 17.62 -29.13
CA ALA A 23 2.64 16.84 -28.52
C ALA A 23 3.16 15.52 -27.94
N PHE A 24 4.04 14.81 -28.67
CA PHE A 24 4.67 13.59 -28.20
C PHE A 24 5.55 13.84 -26.96
N LEU A 25 6.32 14.92 -26.94
CA LEU A 25 7.16 15.29 -25.81
C LEU A 25 6.32 15.59 -24.55
N ILE A 26 5.25 16.37 -24.71
CA ILE A 26 4.31 16.67 -23.61
C ILE A 26 3.70 15.38 -23.08
N LEU A 27 3.20 14.51 -23.95
CA LEU A 27 2.56 13.25 -23.57
C LEU A 27 3.55 12.32 -22.85
N THR A 28 4.79 12.23 -23.34
CA THR A 28 5.86 11.44 -22.73
C THR A 28 6.20 11.95 -21.33
N LEU A 29 6.30 13.28 -21.15
CA LEU A 29 6.52 13.88 -19.84
C LEU A 29 5.35 13.58 -18.89
N CYS A 30 4.11 13.75 -19.35
CA CYS A 30 2.92 13.45 -18.55
C CYS A 30 2.92 11.99 -18.06
N ILE A 31 3.19 11.01 -18.94
CA ILE A 31 3.28 9.60 -18.55
C ILE A 31 4.43 9.38 -17.57
N SER A 32 5.60 9.97 -17.85
CA SER A 32 6.81 9.80 -17.03
C SER A 32 6.64 10.30 -15.60
N PHE A 33 5.81 11.32 -15.36
CA PHE A 33 5.50 11.80 -14.00
C PHE A 33 4.29 11.11 -13.37
N TYR A 34 3.24 10.84 -14.15
CA TYR A 34 2.00 10.27 -13.64
C TYR A 34 2.19 8.81 -13.17
N LEU A 35 2.96 8.02 -13.91
CA LEU A 35 3.19 6.61 -13.58
C LEU A 35 3.94 6.41 -12.24
N PRO A 36 5.07 7.09 -11.96
CA PRO A 36 5.70 6.98 -10.65
C PRO A 36 4.83 7.57 -9.52
N LEU A 37 4.06 8.62 -9.78
CA LEU A 37 3.15 9.18 -8.78
C LEU A 37 2.06 8.18 -8.37
N THR A 38 1.42 7.55 -9.34
CA THR A 38 0.36 6.56 -9.08
C THR A 38 0.90 5.31 -8.40
N THR A 39 2.08 4.84 -8.79
CA THR A 39 2.70 3.67 -8.14
C THR A 39 3.13 3.98 -6.70
N THR A 40 3.69 5.16 -6.42
CA THR A 40 4.06 5.55 -5.06
C THR A 40 2.85 5.68 -4.14
N LEU A 41 1.76 6.30 -4.62
CA LEU A 41 0.49 6.36 -3.89
C LEU A 41 -0.10 4.98 -3.61
N LEU A 42 -0.05 4.07 -4.60
CA LEU A 42 -0.54 2.70 -4.42
C LEU A 42 0.24 1.95 -3.33
N VAL A 43 1.57 2.13 -3.29
CA VAL A 43 2.42 1.54 -2.25
C VAL A 43 2.09 2.13 -0.87
N ALA A 44 1.87 3.44 -0.78
CA ALA A 44 1.49 4.11 0.46
C ALA A 44 0.14 3.58 0.99
N ILE A 45 -0.88 3.50 0.14
CA ILE A 45 -2.20 2.97 0.49
C ILE A 45 -2.10 1.50 0.93
N LYS A 46 -1.29 0.69 0.25
CA LYS A 46 -1.08 -0.71 0.65
C LYS A 46 -0.47 -0.80 2.04
N LYS A 47 0.50 0.06 2.37
CA LYS A 47 1.13 0.10 3.70
C LYS A 47 0.12 0.50 4.79
N GLU A 48 -0.65 1.55 4.54
CA GLU A 48 -1.66 2.04 5.48
C GLU A 48 -2.75 0.99 5.73
N LYS A 49 -3.20 0.31 4.68
CA LYS A 49 -4.15 -0.80 4.80
C LYS A 49 -3.63 -1.91 5.71
N ILE A 50 -2.36 -2.31 5.55
CA ILE A 50 -1.75 -3.35 6.41
C ILE A 50 -1.70 -2.87 7.87
N GLU A 51 -1.42 -1.59 8.11
CA GLU A 51 -1.37 -1.04 9.47
C GLU A 51 -2.74 -1.04 10.13
N VAL A 52 -3.79 -0.66 9.40
CA VAL A 52 -5.19 -0.73 9.89
C VAL A 52 -5.61 -2.17 10.15
N ASP A 53 -5.28 -3.11 9.27
CA ASP A 53 -5.60 -4.53 9.46
C ASP A 53 -4.90 -5.09 10.72
N LEU A 54 -3.63 -4.73 10.95
CA LEU A 54 -2.90 -5.13 12.16
C LEU A 54 -3.49 -4.52 13.43
N ALA A 55 -3.88 -3.24 13.40
CA ALA A 55 -4.54 -2.59 14.52
C ALA A 55 -5.89 -3.24 14.84
N ARG A 56 -6.65 -3.61 13.81
CA ARG A 56 -7.91 -4.35 13.95
C ARG A 56 -7.69 -5.72 14.59
N ILE A 57 -6.74 -6.51 14.08
CA ILE A 57 -6.40 -7.82 14.67
C ILE A 57 -5.98 -7.63 16.13
N GLY A 58 -5.12 -6.66 16.41
CA GLY A 58 -4.69 -6.35 17.77
C GLY A 58 -5.85 -6.03 18.70
N TYR A 59 -6.77 -5.18 18.26
CA TYR A 59 -7.97 -4.83 19.01
C TYR A 59 -8.86 -6.04 19.28
N GLU A 60 -9.23 -6.81 18.25
CA GLU A 60 -10.15 -7.94 18.40
C GLU A 60 -9.55 -9.04 19.29
N GLN A 61 -8.27 -9.37 19.12
CA GLN A 61 -7.61 -10.35 19.97
C GLN A 61 -7.43 -9.84 21.41
N SER A 62 -7.19 -8.54 21.60
CA SER A 62 -7.14 -7.94 22.95
C SER A 62 -8.48 -8.03 23.68
N GLN A 63 -9.60 -7.88 22.96
CA GLN A 63 -10.92 -8.06 23.54
C GLN A 63 -11.17 -9.52 23.94
N LYS A 64 -10.75 -10.48 23.10
CA LYS A 64 -10.84 -11.91 23.45
C LYS A 64 -10.03 -12.24 24.70
N ILE A 65 -8.81 -11.72 24.81
CA ILE A 65 -7.98 -11.85 26.02
C ILE A 65 -8.68 -11.25 27.24
N ALA A 66 -9.26 -10.04 27.13
CA ALA A 66 -9.97 -9.38 28.23
C ALA A 66 -11.22 -10.16 28.67
N LEU A 67 -11.89 -10.85 27.74
CA LEU A 67 -13.06 -11.69 28.01
C LEU A 67 -12.69 -13.13 28.43
N ASN A 68 -11.40 -13.44 28.62
CA ASN A 68 -10.89 -14.79 28.88
C ASN A 68 -11.32 -15.83 27.84
N GLN A 69 -11.47 -15.39 26.59
CA GLN A 69 -11.72 -16.27 25.44
C GLN A 69 -10.41 -16.66 24.77
N ASP A 70 -10.42 -17.82 24.08
CA ASP A 70 -9.29 -18.26 23.29
C ASP A 70 -9.01 -17.29 22.13
N VAL A 71 -7.72 -16.99 21.95
CA VAL A 71 -7.21 -16.15 20.86
C VAL A 71 -7.22 -16.96 19.56
N ASP A 72 -7.59 -16.35 18.45
CA ASP A 72 -7.55 -17.04 17.16
C ASP A 72 -6.10 -17.30 16.76
N SER A 73 -5.80 -18.51 16.28
CA SER A 73 -4.45 -18.86 15.80
C SER A 73 -4.15 -18.31 14.40
N THR A 74 -5.19 -18.04 13.62
CA THR A 74 -5.07 -17.52 12.25
C THR A 74 -6.14 -16.50 11.97
N TRP A 75 -5.79 -15.50 11.16
CA TRP A 75 -6.69 -14.46 10.72
C TRP A 75 -6.53 -14.23 9.22
N GLN A 76 -7.65 -14.11 8.50
CA GLN A 76 -7.62 -13.89 7.06
C GLN A 76 -8.35 -12.60 6.71
N THR A 77 -7.64 -11.65 6.11
CA THR A 77 -8.23 -10.45 5.52
C THR A 77 -8.07 -10.50 4.01
N GLY A 78 -9.15 -10.84 3.30
CA GLY A 78 -9.13 -11.01 1.85
C GLY A 78 -8.17 -12.12 1.41
N LYS A 79 -7.06 -11.75 0.76
CA LYS A 79 -6.01 -12.68 0.33
C LYS A 79 -4.84 -12.82 1.31
N THR A 80 -4.76 -11.95 2.32
CA THR A 80 -3.66 -11.92 3.27
C THR A 80 -3.98 -12.81 4.47
N HIS A 81 -3.03 -13.68 4.81
CA HIS A 81 -3.11 -14.59 5.95
C HIS A 81 -2.15 -14.13 7.04
N TYR A 82 -2.67 -14.04 8.26
CA TYR A 82 -1.92 -13.66 9.45
C TYR A 82 -1.92 -14.85 10.40
N ILE A 83 -0.76 -15.15 10.97
CA ILE A 83 -0.61 -16.16 12.02
C ILE A 83 -0.45 -15.41 13.33
N ILE A 84 -1.29 -15.74 14.31
CA ILE A 84 -1.32 -15.09 15.61
C ILE A 84 -0.84 -16.11 16.63
N THR A 85 0.17 -15.74 17.40
CA THR A 85 0.66 -16.56 18.51
C THR A 85 0.50 -15.79 19.81
N LEU A 86 -0.12 -16.43 20.80
CA LEU A 86 -0.19 -15.90 22.15
C LEU A 86 1.22 -15.90 22.76
N SER A 87 1.60 -14.80 23.39
CA SER A 87 2.79 -14.72 24.24
C SER A 87 2.36 -14.43 25.67
N GLU A 88 2.80 -15.25 26.59
CA GLU A 88 2.54 -15.09 28.01
C GLU A 88 3.87 -14.91 28.73
N ILE A 89 4.14 -13.69 29.20
CA ILE A 89 5.37 -13.36 29.92
C ILE A 89 4.98 -12.74 31.24
N ASN A 90 5.42 -13.35 32.35
CA ASN A 90 5.24 -12.81 33.71
C ASN A 90 3.79 -12.39 34.03
N GLN A 91 2.82 -13.29 33.78
CA GLN A 91 1.40 -13.02 34.02
C GLN A 91 0.80 -11.87 33.20
N ARG A 92 1.41 -11.57 32.04
CA ARG A 92 0.85 -10.65 31.05
C ARG A 92 0.65 -11.42 29.75
N LYS A 93 -0.55 -11.28 29.17
CA LYS A 93 -0.91 -11.87 27.88
C LYS A 93 -0.72 -10.83 26.78
N GLY A 94 0.15 -11.14 25.82
CA GLY A 94 0.36 -10.38 24.59
C GLY A 94 0.13 -11.26 23.35
N ILE A 95 0.26 -10.68 22.15
CA ILE A 95 0.15 -11.41 20.89
C ILE A 95 1.29 -11.05 19.94
N HIS A 96 1.78 -12.03 19.20
CA HIS A 96 2.65 -11.79 18.05
C HIS A 96 1.86 -12.10 16.78
N ILE A 97 1.95 -11.19 15.81
CA ILE A 97 1.30 -11.35 14.52
C ILE A 97 2.39 -11.51 13.46
N TYR A 98 2.40 -12.67 12.81
CA TYR A 98 3.29 -12.98 11.70
C TYR A 98 2.54 -12.83 10.37
N TYR A 99 3.14 -12.10 9.44
CA TYR A 99 2.62 -11.94 8.06
C TYR A 99 3.77 -11.93 7.06
N GLU A 100 3.67 -12.70 5.96
CA GLU A 100 4.63 -12.68 4.82
C GLU A 100 6.13 -12.66 5.23
N GLY A 101 6.54 -13.42 6.25
CA GLY A 101 7.93 -13.47 6.73
C GLY A 101 8.37 -12.28 7.59
N LYS A 102 7.45 -11.38 7.96
CA LYS A 102 7.64 -10.29 8.90
C LYS A 102 6.88 -10.56 10.19
N THR A 103 7.54 -10.32 11.32
CA THR A 103 6.94 -10.40 12.65
C THR A 103 6.63 -9.01 13.14
N LYS A 104 5.39 -8.74 13.55
CA LYS A 104 5.06 -7.56 14.34
C LYS A 104 4.56 -8.04 15.71
N GLU A 105 5.34 -7.72 16.73
CA GLU A 105 4.97 -7.94 18.11
C GLU A 105 4.01 -6.82 18.53
N ILE A 106 2.85 -7.21 19.06
CA ILE A 106 1.92 -6.27 19.67
C ILE A 106 1.81 -6.71 21.13
N ASP A 107 2.60 -6.05 21.98
CA ASP A 107 2.46 -6.15 23.42
C ASP A 107 1.14 -5.51 23.82
N ILE A 108 0.11 -6.35 23.93
CA ILE A 108 -1.12 -5.95 24.58
C ILE A 108 -0.76 -5.86 26.07
N LEU A 109 -0.56 -4.63 26.56
CA LEU A 109 -0.40 -4.32 27.98
C LEU A 109 -1.74 -4.54 28.72
N SER A 110 -2.33 -5.73 28.61
CA SER A 110 -3.59 -6.07 29.28
C SER A 110 -3.30 -6.81 30.57
N ASN A 111 -3.44 -6.06 31.66
CA ASN A 111 -3.67 -6.42 33.07
C ASN A 111 -2.92 -7.61 33.68
N GLN A 112 -2.32 -7.35 34.85
CA GLN A 112 -1.83 -8.38 35.77
C GLN A 112 -2.90 -9.46 35.97
N ILE A 113 -2.51 -10.73 35.90
CA ILE A 113 -3.32 -11.83 36.42
C ILE A 113 -3.57 -11.52 37.91
N ILE A 114 -4.81 -11.15 38.25
CA ILE A 114 -5.25 -11.14 39.65
C ILE A 114 -5.47 -12.61 40.01
N THR A 115 -4.45 -13.24 40.57
CA THR A 115 -4.59 -14.56 41.21
C THR A 115 -5.47 -14.42 42.47
N PRO A 116 -6.46 -15.30 42.69
CA PRO A 116 -7.19 -15.38 43.96
C PRO A 116 -6.31 -15.87 45.11
#